data_AF-A0AAD9JDH2-F1
#
_entry.id   AF-A0AAD9JDH2-F1
#
_cell.length_a   1.000
_cell.length_b   1.000
_cell.length_c   1.000
_cell.angle_alpha   90.00
_cell.angle_beta   90.00
_cell.angle_gamma   90.00
#
_symmetry.space_group_name_H-M   'P 1'
#
loop_
_entity.id
_entity.type
_entity.pdbx_description
1 polymer ?
#
loop_
_entity_poly.entity_id
_entity_poly.type
_entity_poly.pdbx_seq_one_letter_code
_entity_poly.pdbx_strand_id
1 'polypeptide(L)'
;MLSYKIFITFLIIFLAYVYKKYQINEDDISSTDPSKVINAWHKIIKDPEHKFTKVAVGINACVDLIADAVSVLKVMSVEPGGQQDHDILSSLEDLQESFHHHFAAGAAAERYFSERDVFNAIVQHAADLYGAQFSIGGNAALMTQKMAQSFPDLKYGVGARWGDTVAPVATRFITSHDVANSKASSLEYFFKAVSDYQPDLVVLSGLHMLEGQPANLWQERLKLTRDRLTLIDQQTPVHLELASMINEELMRMIASQASDDDVGFCFPFICDFC
;
A
#
# COMPACT_ATOMS: atom_id res chain seq x y z
N MET A 1 -61.51 41.29 -16.47
CA MET A 1 -60.19 40.81 -16.95
C MET A 1 -59.04 40.99 -15.95
N LEU A 2 -59.03 42.01 -15.08
CA LEU A 2 -57.91 42.24 -14.14
C LEU A 2 -57.83 41.20 -13.00
N SER A 3 -58.97 40.70 -12.53
CA SER A 3 -59.05 39.78 -11.37
C SER A 3 -58.43 38.40 -11.62
N TYR A 4 -58.63 37.79 -12.80
CA TYR A 4 -58.08 36.46 -13.09
C TYR A 4 -56.55 36.47 -13.26
N LYS A 5 -55.97 37.59 -13.74
CA LYS A 5 -54.52 37.75 -13.87
C LYS A 5 -53.85 37.80 -12.50
N ILE A 6 -54.46 38.49 -11.54
CA ILE A 6 -53.98 38.55 -10.15
C ILE A 6 -54.00 37.15 -9.53
N PHE A 7 -55.09 36.40 -9.73
CA PHE A 7 -55.21 35.03 -9.23
C PHE A 7 -54.14 34.10 -9.80
N ILE A 8 -53.87 34.17 -11.10
CA ILE A 8 -52.81 33.37 -11.75
C ILE A 8 -51.44 33.74 -11.19
N THR A 9 -51.15 35.03 -10.99
CA THR A 9 -49.87 35.45 -10.40
C THR A 9 -49.69 34.88 -8.99
N PHE A 10 -50.72 34.92 -8.14
CA PHE A 10 -50.65 34.32 -6.81
C PHE A 10 -50.51 32.79 -6.87
N LEU A 11 -51.17 32.13 -7.82
CA LEU A 11 -51.04 30.69 -8.02
C LEU A 11 -49.62 30.31 -8.47
N ILE A 12 -49.01 31.08 -9.38
CA ILE A 12 -47.62 30.84 -9.82
C ILE A 12 -46.64 31.06 -8.67
N ILE A 13 -46.80 32.13 -7.88
CA ILE A 13 -45.96 32.40 -6.71
C ILE A 13 -46.12 31.28 -5.68
N PHE A 14 -47.35 30.81 -5.45
CA PHE A 14 -47.61 29.70 -4.52
C PHE A 14 -47.00 28.39 -5.02
N LEU A 15 -47.17 28.05 -6.29
CA LEU A 15 -46.57 26.86 -6.89
C LEU A 15 -45.04 26.93 -6.89
N ALA A 16 -44.46 28.10 -7.16
CA ALA A 16 -43.01 28.32 -7.06
C ALA A 16 -42.52 28.20 -5.61
N TYR A 17 -43.29 28.70 -4.64
CA TYR A 17 -42.98 28.55 -3.21
C TYR A 17 -43.05 27.08 -2.76
N VAL A 18 -44.09 26.36 -3.17
CA VAL A 18 -44.26 24.92 -2.88
C VAL A 18 -43.15 24.11 -3.56
N TYR A 19 -42.86 24.39 -4.83
CA TYR A 19 -41.77 23.76 -5.58
C TYR A 19 -40.42 24.00 -4.92
N LYS A 20 -40.11 25.25 -4.55
CA LYS A 20 -38.88 25.59 -3.82
C LYS A 20 -38.82 24.87 -2.47
N LYS A 21 -39.93 24.79 -1.73
CA LYS A 21 -39.99 24.09 -0.45
C LYS A 21 -39.79 22.58 -0.60
N TYR A 22 -40.27 21.98 -1.70
CA TYR A 22 -40.07 20.56 -1.99
C TYR A 22 -38.64 20.27 -2.46
N GLN A 23 -38.06 21.12 -3.33
CA GLN A 23 -36.68 20.97 -3.80
C GLN A 23 -35.65 21.16 -2.67
N ILE A 24 -35.88 22.10 -1.75
CA ILE A 24 -35.04 22.27 -0.54
C ILE A 24 -35.00 21.00 0.32
N ASN A 25 -36.07 20.18 0.31
CA ASN A 25 -36.11 18.92 1.05
C ASN A 25 -35.44 17.74 0.29
N GLU A 26 -35.35 17.78 -1.04
CA GLU A 26 -34.57 16.81 -1.82
C GLU A 26 -33.06 17.16 -1.84
N ASP A 27 -32.71 18.44 -1.75
CA ASP A 27 -31.31 18.90 -1.65
C ASP A 27 -30.65 18.57 -0.29
N ASP A 28 -31.42 18.12 0.71
CA ASP A 28 -30.89 17.65 2.00
C ASP A 28 -30.18 16.27 1.87
N ILE A 29 -30.33 15.60 0.72
CA ILE A 29 -29.56 14.40 0.35
C ILE A 29 -28.28 14.77 -0.46
N SER A 30 -28.12 16.04 -0.83
CA SER A 30 -27.01 16.55 -1.66
C SER A 30 -26.06 17.49 -0.90
N SER A 31 -25.94 17.33 0.42
CA SER A 31 -24.95 18.08 1.21
C SER A 31 -24.42 17.29 2.42
N THR A 32 -23.69 16.21 2.15
CA THR A 32 -22.63 15.80 3.09
C THR A 32 -21.55 16.88 3.09
N ASP A 33 -21.81 18.00 3.75
CA ASP A 33 -20.79 18.97 4.14
C ASP A 33 -19.64 18.18 4.80
N PRO A 34 -18.45 18.11 4.17
CA PRO A 34 -17.34 17.33 4.70
C PRO A 34 -16.99 17.74 6.13
N SER A 35 -17.30 19.00 6.51
CA SER A 35 -17.10 19.53 7.85
C SER A 35 -17.92 18.77 8.90
N LYS A 36 -19.13 18.29 8.58
CA LYS A 36 -19.94 17.48 9.51
C LYS A 36 -19.27 16.13 9.81
N VAL A 37 -18.72 15.49 8.78
CA VAL A 37 -17.99 14.21 8.92
C VAL A 37 -16.69 14.41 9.69
N ILE A 38 -15.90 15.43 9.32
CA ILE A 38 -14.65 15.77 10.00
C ILE A 38 -14.91 16.11 11.48
N ASN A 39 -15.95 16.89 11.78
CA ASN A 39 -16.33 17.22 13.16
C ASN A 39 -16.81 16.00 13.95
N ALA A 40 -17.49 15.05 13.30
CA ALA A 40 -17.86 13.78 13.93
C ALA A 40 -16.62 12.94 14.23
N TRP A 41 -15.68 12.83 13.27
CA TRP A 41 -14.41 12.13 13.46
C TRP A 41 -13.58 12.74 14.59
N HIS A 42 -13.47 14.07 14.68
CA HIS A 42 -12.76 14.73 15.79
C HIS A 42 -13.35 14.41 17.18
N LYS A 43 -14.65 14.09 17.26
CA LYS A 43 -15.29 13.71 18.53
C LYS A 43 -15.08 12.24 18.88
N ILE A 44 -15.01 11.38 17.87
CA ILE A 44 -15.01 9.92 18.03
C ILE A 44 -13.58 9.36 18.08
N ILE A 45 -12.67 9.86 17.23
CA ILE A 45 -11.28 9.41 17.18
C ILE A 45 -10.56 9.91 18.43
N LYS A 46 -10.19 8.97 19.29
CA LYS A 46 -9.41 9.21 20.50
C LYS A 46 -8.27 8.20 20.55
N ASP A 47 -7.20 8.55 21.23
CA ASP A 47 -6.11 7.61 21.48
C ASP A 47 -6.63 6.41 22.29
N PRO A 48 -6.19 5.19 21.95
CA PRO A 48 -6.52 4.01 22.74
C PRO A 48 -5.84 4.09 24.11
N GLU A 49 -6.43 3.42 25.12
CA GLU A 49 -5.85 3.32 26.47
C GLU A 49 -4.51 2.57 26.46
N HIS A 50 -4.39 1.57 25.59
CA HIS A 50 -3.16 0.82 25.37
C HIS A 50 -2.56 1.18 24.01
N LYS A 51 -1.32 1.69 24.04
CA LYS A 51 -0.55 2.03 22.85
C LYS A 51 0.56 1.01 22.64
N PHE A 52 0.75 0.59 21.40
CA PHE A 52 1.95 -0.15 21.01
C PHE A 52 3.17 0.76 21.08
N THR A 53 4.26 0.24 21.62
CA THR A 53 5.53 0.95 21.85
C THR A 53 6.67 0.33 21.06
N LYS A 54 6.56 -0.95 20.69
CA LYS A 54 7.57 -1.72 19.96
C LYS A 54 6.91 -2.43 18.80
N VAL A 55 6.80 -1.73 17.67
CA VAL A 55 6.22 -2.31 16.46
C VAL A 55 7.31 -2.85 15.55
N ALA A 56 7.16 -4.09 15.07
CA ALA A 56 7.99 -4.67 14.02
C ALA A 56 7.18 -4.75 12.71
N VAL A 57 7.70 -4.15 11.63
CA VAL A 57 7.03 -4.11 10.33
C VAL A 57 7.94 -4.69 9.25
N GLY A 58 7.42 -5.59 8.44
CA GLY A 58 8.14 -6.22 7.32
C GLY A 58 7.17 -6.78 6.28
N ILE A 59 7.60 -7.27 5.12
CA ILE A 59 9.00 -7.27 4.67
C ILE A 59 9.24 -6.47 3.37
N ASN A 60 8.20 -6.10 2.62
CA ASN A 60 8.40 -5.43 1.33
C ASN A 60 8.80 -3.96 1.49
N ALA A 61 9.97 -3.62 0.95
CA ALA A 61 10.50 -2.27 0.88
C ALA A 61 11.26 -2.09 -0.43
N CYS A 62 10.95 -1.03 -1.18
CA CYS A 62 11.61 -0.67 -2.42
C CYS A 62 11.79 0.85 -2.54
N VAL A 63 12.43 1.30 -3.61
CA VAL A 63 12.48 2.70 -3.99
C VAL A 63 11.76 2.84 -5.32
N ASP A 64 10.72 3.64 -5.33
CA ASP A 64 9.97 3.93 -6.55
C ASP A 64 10.70 5.04 -7.29
N LEU A 65 11.22 4.69 -8.47
CA LEU A 65 11.79 5.64 -9.42
C LEU A 65 10.74 5.99 -10.46
N ILE A 66 10.28 7.24 -10.43
CA ILE A 66 9.33 7.77 -11.40
C ILE A 66 10.10 8.66 -12.37
N ALA A 67 10.04 8.31 -13.65
CA ALA A 67 10.71 9.02 -14.72
C ALA A 67 9.83 9.10 -15.98
N ASP A 68 10.12 10.06 -16.86
CA ASP A 68 9.47 10.15 -18.17
C ASP A 68 9.92 8.99 -19.07
N ALA A 69 9.02 8.03 -19.29
CA ALA A 69 9.33 6.80 -20.02
C ALA A 69 9.85 7.05 -21.45
N VAL A 70 9.33 8.08 -22.14
CA VAL A 70 9.80 8.44 -23.49
C VAL A 70 11.24 8.93 -23.46
N SER A 71 11.62 9.74 -22.47
CA SER A 71 12.98 10.20 -22.27
C SER A 71 13.93 9.05 -21.93
N VAL A 72 13.48 8.07 -21.12
CA VAL A 72 14.28 6.87 -20.82
C VAL A 72 14.59 6.11 -22.11
N LEU A 73 13.57 5.78 -22.91
CA LEU A 73 13.76 5.07 -24.18
C LEU A 73 14.69 5.83 -25.14
N LYS A 74 14.52 7.15 -25.26
CA LYS A 74 15.37 8.01 -26.11
C LYS A 74 16.84 8.01 -25.68
N VAL A 75 17.12 8.18 -24.40
CA VAL A 75 18.51 8.19 -23.90
C VAL A 75 19.16 6.82 -24.09
N MET A 76 18.37 5.74 -24.01
CA MET A 76 18.83 4.39 -24.31
C MET A 76 18.92 4.08 -25.81
N SER A 77 18.69 5.08 -26.68
CA SER A 77 18.70 4.94 -28.15
C SER A 77 17.70 3.90 -28.67
N VAL A 78 16.56 3.77 -27.99
CA VAL A 78 15.45 2.89 -28.39
C VAL A 78 14.43 3.70 -29.18
N GLU A 79 14.25 3.32 -30.44
CA GLU A 79 13.27 3.94 -31.33
C GLU A 79 11.90 3.27 -31.21
N PRO A 80 10.79 3.96 -31.51
CA PRO A 80 9.47 3.34 -31.59
C PRO A 80 9.44 2.22 -32.65
N GLY A 81 8.99 1.03 -32.25
CA GLY A 81 8.90 -0.16 -33.08
C GLY A 81 7.52 -0.80 -32.97
N GLY A 82 7.46 -2.13 -32.76
CA GLY A 82 6.22 -2.89 -32.64
C GLY A 82 5.30 -2.41 -31.50
N GLN A 83 4.09 -2.97 -31.45
CA GLN A 83 3.06 -2.71 -30.43
C GLN A 83 2.53 -4.01 -29.81
N GLN A 84 3.39 -5.02 -29.73
CA GLN A 84 3.05 -6.28 -29.08
C GLN A 84 3.16 -6.12 -27.56
N ASP A 85 2.13 -6.52 -26.84
CA ASP A 85 2.18 -6.64 -25.39
C ASP A 85 2.85 -7.95 -24.99
N HIS A 86 3.73 -7.88 -23.99
CA HIS A 86 4.44 -9.03 -23.44
C HIS A 86 4.17 -9.10 -21.94
N ASP A 87 3.81 -10.28 -21.43
CA ASP A 87 3.54 -10.48 -19.98
C ASP A 87 4.82 -10.39 -19.14
N ILE A 88 5.96 -10.80 -19.70
CA ILE A 88 7.29 -10.76 -19.08
C ILE A 88 8.25 -10.08 -20.06
N LEU A 89 9.00 -9.10 -19.58
CA LEU A 89 9.98 -8.35 -20.37
C LEU A 89 11.37 -8.92 -20.14
N SER A 90 12.07 -9.27 -21.20
CA SER A 90 13.44 -9.81 -21.15
C SER A 90 14.46 -8.93 -21.88
N SER A 91 14.00 -7.95 -22.65
CA SER A 91 14.84 -7.12 -23.50
C SER A 91 14.33 -5.67 -23.58
N LEU A 92 15.16 -4.76 -24.16
CA LEU A 92 14.72 -3.40 -24.46
C LEU A 92 13.66 -3.36 -25.57
N GLU A 93 13.65 -4.36 -26.45
CA GLU A 93 12.63 -4.51 -27.50
C GLU A 93 11.28 -4.87 -26.87
N ASP A 94 11.23 -5.87 -25.99
CA ASP A 94 10.00 -6.26 -25.27
C ASP A 94 9.41 -5.07 -24.50
N LEU A 95 10.29 -4.30 -23.82
CA LEU A 95 9.90 -3.08 -23.10
C LEU A 95 9.34 -2.03 -24.06
N GLN A 96 10.02 -1.78 -25.17
CA GLN A 96 9.57 -0.81 -26.17
C GLN A 96 8.21 -1.19 -26.73
N GLU A 97 8.02 -2.43 -27.15
CA GLU A 97 6.78 -2.91 -27.78
C GLU A 97 5.62 -2.86 -26.80
N SER A 98 5.83 -3.34 -25.56
CA SER A 98 4.81 -3.33 -24.52
C SER A 98 4.46 -1.90 -24.10
N PHE A 99 5.48 -1.04 -23.92
CA PHE A 99 5.24 0.37 -23.64
C PHE A 99 4.43 1.03 -24.77
N HIS A 100 4.78 0.79 -26.02
CA HIS A 100 4.09 1.37 -27.17
C HIS A 100 2.62 0.90 -27.26
N HIS A 101 2.36 -0.39 -26.99
CA HIS A 101 1.01 -0.94 -26.90
C HIS A 101 0.13 -0.17 -25.90
N HIS A 102 0.58 -0.07 -24.65
CA HIS A 102 -0.18 0.58 -23.56
C HIS A 102 -0.23 2.10 -23.71
N PHE A 103 0.84 2.71 -24.21
CA PHE A 103 0.91 4.14 -24.50
C PHE A 103 -0.10 4.54 -25.57
N ALA A 104 -0.21 3.77 -26.67
CA ALA A 104 -1.19 4.01 -27.72
C ALA A 104 -2.64 3.84 -27.23
N ALA A 105 -2.87 2.91 -26.30
CA ALA A 105 -4.18 2.67 -25.69
C ALA A 105 -4.52 3.67 -24.57
N GLY A 106 -3.55 4.43 -24.05
CA GLY A 106 -3.70 5.23 -22.83
C GLY A 106 -3.98 4.37 -21.59
N ALA A 107 -3.50 3.14 -21.57
CA ALA A 107 -3.74 2.16 -20.52
C ALA A 107 -2.57 2.07 -19.54
N ALA A 108 -2.86 1.79 -18.27
CA ALA A 108 -1.84 1.46 -17.28
C ALA A 108 -1.48 -0.03 -17.37
N ALA A 109 -0.21 -0.35 -17.18
CA ALA A 109 0.29 -1.73 -17.16
C ALA A 109 1.47 -1.87 -16.20
N GLU A 110 1.59 -3.05 -15.62
CA GLU A 110 2.72 -3.46 -14.79
C GLU A 110 3.28 -4.77 -15.35
N ARG A 111 4.61 -4.87 -15.48
CA ARG A 111 5.28 -6.03 -16.07
C ARG A 111 6.52 -6.40 -15.27
N TYR A 112 6.76 -7.70 -15.14
CA TYR A 112 7.99 -8.21 -14.58
C TYR A 112 9.11 -8.14 -15.62
N PHE A 113 10.27 -7.59 -15.23
CA PHE A 113 11.47 -7.58 -16.06
C PHE A 113 12.43 -8.68 -15.60
N SER A 114 12.69 -9.68 -16.43
CA SER A 114 13.46 -10.86 -16.06
C SER A 114 14.97 -10.66 -16.13
N GLU A 115 15.44 -9.86 -17.09
CA GLU A 115 16.88 -9.71 -17.37
C GLU A 115 17.51 -8.59 -16.54
N ARG A 116 18.24 -8.99 -15.50
CA ARG A 116 18.76 -8.10 -14.45
C ARG A 116 19.68 -6.99 -14.96
N ASP A 117 20.61 -7.32 -15.85
CA ASP A 117 21.63 -6.35 -16.29
C ASP A 117 21.01 -5.27 -17.18
N VAL A 118 20.06 -5.66 -18.03
CA VAL A 118 19.27 -4.73 -18.84
C VAL A 118 18.40 -3.85 -17.93
N PHE A 119 17.73 -4.44 -16.95
CA PHE A 119 16.92 -3.69 -15.98
C PHE A 119 17.75 -2.67 -15.20
N ASN A 120 18.93 -3.05 -14.70
CA ASN A 120 19.83 -2.13 -14.00
C ASN A 120 20.26 -0.96 -14.89
N ALA A 121 20.54 -1.22 -16.17
CA ALA A 121 20.87 -0.17 -17.11
C ALA A 121 19.69 0.80 -17.32
N ILE A 122 18.45 0.28 -17.43
CA ILE A 122 17.24 1.12 -17.51
C ILE A 122 17.13 2.02 -16.27
N VAL A 123 17.25 1.44 -15.07
CA VAL A 123 17.15 2.16 -13.80
C VAL A 123 18.21 3.26 -13.70
N GLN A 124 19.46 2.97 -14.09
CA GLN A 124 20.55 3.96 -14.08
C GLN A 124 20.23 5.15 -14.99
N HIS A 125 19.85 4.89 -16.24
CA HIS A 125 19.52 5.97 -17.17
C HIS A 125 18.28 6.75 -16.71
N ALA A 126 17.27 6.08 -16.17
CA ALA A 126 16.08 6.75 -15.62
C ALA A 126 16.39 7.61 -14.40
N ALA A 127 17.31 7.17 -13.53
CA ALA A 127 17.73 7.90 -12.34
C ALA A 127 18.50 9.20 -12.67
N ASP A 128 19.25 9.19 -13.78
CA ASP A 128 20.05 10.33 -14.24
C ASP A 128 19.23 11.38 -15.01
N LEU A 129 17.95 11.11 -15.33
CA LEU A 129 17.10 12.06 -16.04
C LEU A 129 16.74 13.27 -15.19
N TYR A 130 16.77 14.45 -15.82
CA TYR A 130 16.25 15.66 -15.20
C TYR A 130 14.74 15.51 -14.93
N GLY A 131 14.35 15.62 -13.66
CA GLY A 131 12.97 15.45 -13.21
C GLY A 131 12.62 14.03 -12.74
N ALA A 132 13.59 13.10 -12.69
CA ALA A 132 13.43 11.83 -12.00
C ALA A 132 13.07 12.05 -10.52
N GLN A 133 12.06 11.33 -10.05
CA GLN A 133 11.59 11.41 -8.67
C GLN A 133 11.80 10.08 -7.96
N PHE A 134 12.26 10.14 -6.73
CA PHE A 134 12.46 8.99 -5.88
C PHE A 134 11.49 9.06 -4.71
N SER A 135 10.75 7.98 -4.48
CA SER A 135 9.89 7.82 -3.33
C SER A 135 10.18 6.50 -2.61
N ILE A 136 9.89 6.44 -1.31
CA ILE A 136 9.90 5.17 -0.59
C ILE A 136 8.70 4.36 -1.09
N GLY A 137 8.97 3.14 -1.55
CA GLY A 137 7.97 2.19 -2.03
C GLY A 137 7.91 0.94 -1.14
N GLY A 138 6.87 0.13 -1.35
CA GLY A 138 6.61 -1.08 -0.59
C GLY A 138 5.75 -0.84 0.65
N ASN A 139 4.73 -1.68 0.81
CA ASN A 139 3.70 -1.49 1.84
C ASN A 139 4.29 -1.45 3.25
N ALA A 140 5.19 -2.37 3.58
CA ALA A 140 5.83 -2.41 4.89
C ALA A 140 6.62 -1.13 5.16
N ALA A 141 7.37 -0.62 4.18
CA ALA A 141 8.12 0.63 4.31
C ALA A 141 7.20 1.85 4.46
N LEU A 142 6.13 1.94 3.66
CA LEU A 142 5.15 3.04 3.73
C LEU A 142 4.38 3.05 5.05
N MET A 143 3.93 1.90 5.54
CA MET A 143 3.32 1.76 6.86
C MET A 143 4.29 2.20 7.95
N THR A 144 5.54 1.74 7.90
CA THR A 144 6.59 2.15 8.85
C THR A 144 6.81 3.66 8.83
N GLN A 145 6.89 4.27 7.66
CA GLN A 145 7.05 5.72 7.52
C GLN A 145 5.87 6.46 8.15
N LYS A 146 4.63 6.03 7.87
CA LYS A 146 3.43 6.65 8.45
C LYS A 146 3.39 6.50 9.96
N MET A 147 3.71 5.31 10.48
CA MET A 147 3.78 5.04 11.92
C MET A 147 4.83 5.93 12.59
N ALA A 148 6.04 6.01 12.04
CA ALA A 148 7.10 6.84 12.59
C ALA A 148 6.80 8.35 12.52
N GLN A 149 5.99 8.79 11.56
CA GLN A 149 5.55 10.19 11.47
C GLN A 149 4.43 10.51 12.46
N SER A 150 3.43 9.62 12.56
CA SER A 150 2.23 9.82 13.38
C SER A 150 2.44 9.51 14.86
N PHE A 151 3.36 8.61 15.21
CA PHE A 151 3.59 8.14 16.58
C PHE A 151 5.05 8.36 16.98
N PRO A 152 5.38 9.53 17.56
CA PRO A 152 6.74 9.86 17.99
C PRO A 152 7.34 8.84 18.96
N ASP A 153 6.50 8.19 19.77
CA ASP A 153 6.89 7.19 20.78
C ASP A 153 7.41 5.89 20.15
N LEU A 154 7.15 5.65 18.86
CA LEU A 154 7.71 4.50 18.11
C LEU A 154 9.15 4.75 17.62
N LYS A 155 9.70 5.94 17.86
CA LYS A 155 11.13 6.22 17.67
C LYS A 155 11.86 5.85 18.95
N TYR A 156 13.08 5.36 18.84
CA TYR A 156 13.92 5.26 20.03
C TYR A 156 14.22 6.67 20.53
N GLY A 157 13.84 6.94 21.78
CA GLY A 157 14.01 8.24 22.42
C GLY A 157 15.46 8.53 22.81
N VAL A 158 15.73 9.80 23.14
CA VAL A 158 16.98 10.19 23.80
C VAL A 158 17.12 9.40 25.10
N GLY A 159 18.27 8.77 25.31
CA GLY A 159 18.53 7.97 26.52
C GLY A 159 18.15 6.49 26.42
N ALA A 160 17.58 6.02 25.30
CA ALA A 160 17.33 4.59 25.08
C ALA A 160 18.63 3.78 25.15
N ARG A 161 18.64 2.66 25.90
CA ARG A 161 19.85 1.86 26.15
C ARG A 161 19.83 0.54 25.41
N TRP A 162 20.96 0.17 24.81
CA TRP A 162 21.22 -1.17 24.29
C TRP A 162 22.59 -1.64 24.80
N GLY A 163 22.57 -2.55 25.78
CA GLY A 163 23.77 -2.88 26.55
C GLY A 163 24.36 -1.63 27.23
N ASP A 164 25.65 -1.37 26.98
CA ASP A 164 26.35 -0.18 27.48
C ASP A 164 26.14 1.08 26.64
N THR A 165 25.44 0.99 25.51
CA THR A 165 25.24 2.11 24.57
C THR A 165 23.96 2.87 24.89
N VAL A 166 24.02 4.21 24.83
CA VAL A 166 22.88 5.10 25.09
C VAL A 166 22.63 5.98 23.85
N ALA A 167 21.40 6.04 23.36
CA ALA A 167 21.02 6.87 22.22
C ALA A 167 21.14 8.37 22.58
N PRO A 168 22.04 9.14 21.94
CA PRO A 168 22.25 10.55 22.27
C PRO A 168 21.17 11.48 21.70
N VAL A 169 20.42 11.01 20.69
CA VAL A 169 19.33 11.74 20.02
C VAL A 169 18.19 10.77 19.70
N ALA A 170 16.96 11.28 19.64
CA ALA A 170 15.83 10.48 19.17
C ALA A 170 15.89 10.34 17.65
N THR A 171 15.93 9.11 17.13
CA THR A 171 16.00 8.85 15.69
C THR A 171 15.28 7.53 15.33
N ARG A 172 15.24 7.18 14.05
CA ARG A 172 14.56 5.99 13.49
C ARG A 172 15.56 5.14 12.72
N PHE A 173 15.40 3.82 12.79
CA PHE A 173 16.20 2.86 12.04
C PHE A 173 15.27 2.17 11.03
N ILE A 174 15.57 2.32 9.74
CA ILE A 174 14.81 1.73 8.63
C ILE A 174 15.81 0.91 7.81
N THR A 175 15.51 -0.34 7.52
CA THR A 175 16.36 -1.23 6.70
C THR A 175 15.59 -1.73 5.47
N SER A 176 16.29 -1.93 4.36
CA SER A 176 15.76 -2.53 3.12
C SER A 176 16.89 -3.21 2.34
N HIS A 177 16.57 -4.19 1.48
CA HIS A 177 17.50 -4.79 0.53
C HIS A 177 16.77 -5.35 -0.71
N ASP A 178 17.07 -4.83 -1.90
CA ASP A 178 16.30 -5.10 -3.13
C ASP A 178 17.09 -5.91 -4.19
N VAL A 179 17.05 -7.24 -4.01
CA VAL A 179 16.76 -8.30 -5.01
C VAL A 179 15.84 -9.36 -4.33
N ALA A 180 15.39 -9.08 -3.10
CA ALA A 180 14.81 -10.01 -2.13
C ALA A 180 13.29 -10.02 -2.11
N ASN A 181 12.64 -8.98 -2.64
CA ASN A 181 11.21 -8.75 -2.44
C ASN A 181 10.36 -9.82 -3.16
N SER A 182 10.65 -10.15 -4.42
CA SER A 182 9.92 -11.19 -5.16
C SER A 182 10.12 -12.60 -4.60
N LYS A 183 11.24 -12.86 -3.93
CA LYS A 183 11.55 -14.14 -3.29
C LYS A 183 11.24 -14.17 -1.79
N ALA A 184 10.77 -13.06 -1.22
CA ALA A 184 10.61 -12.88 0.21
C ALA A 184 11.84 -13.32 1.04
N SER A 185 13.06 -13.15 0.53
CA SER A 185 14.29 -13.66 1.18
C SER A 185 14.72 -12.85 2.42
N SER A 186 13.98 -11.78 2.73
CA SER A 186 14.12 -11.01 3.95
C SER A 186 13.30 -11.57 5.11
N LEU A 187 12.44 -12.59 4.88
CA LEU A 187 11.59 -13.20 5.92
C LEU A 187 12.43 -13.74 7.09
N GLU A 188 13.52 -14.44 6.80
CA GLU A 188 14.39 -15.06 7.79
C GLU A 188 15.03 -14.01 8.70
N TYR A 189 15.54 -12.92 8.11
CA TYR A 189 16.13 -11.81 8.85
C TYR A 189 15.08 -11.05 9.66
N PHE A 190 13.89 -10.87 9.10
CA PHE A 190 12.78 -10.23 9.79
C PHE A 190 12.38 -11.00 11.04
N PHE A 191 12.11 -12.30 10.93
CA PHE A 191 11.72 -13.10 12.10
C PHE A 191 12.84 -13.25 13.12
N LYS A 192 14.10 -13.27 12.68
CA LYS A 192 15.23 -13.15 13.61
C LYS A 192 15.16 -11.82 14.39
N ALA A 193 14.96 -10.71 13.70
CA ALA A 193 14.83 -9.39 14.34
C ALA A 193 13.61 -9.32 15.27
N VAL A 194 12.48 -9.93 14.92
CA VAL A 194 11.28 -10.03 15.78
C VAL A 194 11.62 -10.75 17.08
N SER A 195 12.34 -11.88 17.01
CA SER A 195 12.76 -12.63 18.19
C SER A 195 13.70 -11.83 19.10
N ASP A 196 14.65 -11.09 18.51
CA ASP A 196 15.62 -10.28 19.25
C ASP A 196 14.97 -8.99 19.83
N TYR A 197 14.02 -8.38 19.11
CA TYR A 197 13.38 -7.10 19.45
C TYR A 197 12.18 -7.22 20.39
N GLN A 198 11.50 -8.38 20.40
CA GLN A 198 10.31 -8.67 21.22
C GLN A 198 9.24 -7.58 21.08
N PRO A 199 8.66 -7.39 19.88
CA PRO A 199 7.66 -6.38 19.63
C PRO A 199 6.34 -6.65 20.37
N ASP A 200 5.59 -5.58 20.65
CA ASP A 200 4.21 -5.62 21.14
C ASP A 200 3.17 -5.55 20.00
N LEU A 201 3.61 -5.37 18.75
CA LEU A 201 2.82 -5.54 17.52
C LEU A 201 3.72 -5.98 16.37
N VAL A 202 3.28 -6.97 15.59
CA VAL A 202 3.93 -7.37 14.34
C VAL A 202 3.03 -7.07 13.16
N VAL A 203 3.57 -6.43 12.12
CA VAL A 203 2.87 -6.17 10.87
C VAL A 203 3.65 -6.81 9.73
N LEU A 204 3.00 -7.72 9.02
CA LEU A 204 3.56 -8.44 7.88
C LEU A 204 2.88 -7.98 6.58
N SER A 205 3.67 -7.75 5.54
CA SER A 205 3.24 -7.46 4.17
C SER A 205 4.28 -7.97 3.16
N GLY A 206 3.91 -7.94 1.89
CA GLY A 206 4.76 -8.37 0.78
C GLY A 206 4.56 -9.81 0.32
N LEU A 207 3.69 -10.61 0.96
CA LEU A 207 3.41 -11.98 0.50
C LEU A 207 2.79 -12.03 -0.91
N HIS A 208 2.06 -10.98 -1.31
CA HIS A 208 1.55 -10.82 -2.68
C HIS A 208 2.66 -10.71 -3.73
N MET A 209 3.88 -10.28 -3.35
CA MET A 209 5.02 -10.18 -4.27
C MET A 209 5.58 -11.56 -4.69
N LEU A 210 5.10 -12.65 -4.09
CA LEU A 210 5.38 -14.01 -4.57
C LEU A 210 4.67 -14.29 -5.90
N GLU A 211 3.67 -13.49 -6.28
CA GLU A 211 3.01 -13.60 -7.57
C GLU A 211 4.03 -13.49 -8.72
N GLY A 212 3.94 -14.40 -9.70
CA GLY A 212 4.93 -14.54 -10.76
C GLY A 212 6.14 -15.44 -10.43
N GLN A 213 6.29 -15.90 -9.18
CA GLN A 213 7.24 -16.96 -8.82
C GLN A 213 6.63 -18.37 -9.03
N PRO A 214 7.46 -19.42 -9.13
CA PRO A 214 6.94 -20.78 -9.25
C PRO A 214 6.28 -21.26 -7.94
N ALA A 215 5.23 -22.08 -8.07
CA ALA A 215 4.38 -22.51 -6.96
C ALA A 215 5.11 -23.23 -5.80
N ASN A 216 6.25 -23.89 -6.09
CA ASN A 216 7.08 -24.49 -5.04
C ASN A 216 7.67 -23.42 -4.10
N LEU A 217 8.05 -22.26 -4.62
CA LEU A 217 8.55 -21.15 -3.81
C LEU A 217 7.43 -20.55 -2.96
N TRP A 218 6.19 -20.51 -3.46
CA TRP A 218 5.04 -20.07 -2.67
C TRP A 218 4.86 -20.95 -1.44
N GLN A 219 4.82 -22.27 -1.64
CA GLN A 219 4.68 -23.24 -0.54
C GLN A 219 5.81 -23.10 0.48
N GLU A 220 7.06 -23.00 0.02
CA GLU A 220 8.23 -22.82 0.87
C GLU A 220 8.12 -21.56 1.74
N ARG A 221 7.80 -20.42 1.13
CA ARG A 221 7.76 -19.11 1.81
C ARG A 221 6.56 -18.97 2.73
N LEU A 222 5.40 -19.48 2.35
CA LEU A 222 4.20 -19.49 3.20
C LEU A 222 4.37 -20.43 4.39
N LYS A 223 4.95 -21.62 4.18
CA LYS A 223 5.26 -22.53 5.29
C LYS A 223 6.27 -21.92 6.26
N LEU A 224 7.36 -21.33 5.75
CA LEU A 224 8.33 -20.62 6.60
C LEU A 224 7.66 -19.52 7.43
N THR A 225 6.76 -18.75 6.81
CA THR A 225 6.03 -17.68 7.48
C THR A 225 5.17 -18.25 8.61
N ARG A 226 4.36 -19.28 8.33
CA ARG A 226 3.57 -19.98 9.36
C ARG A 226 4.45 -20.48 10.51
N ASP A 227 5.50 -21.23 10.19
CA ASP A 227 6.39 -21.86 11.18
C ASP A 227 7.11 -20.83 12.06
N ARG A 228 7.26 -19.58 11.59
CA ARG A 228 7.87 -18.50 12.37
C ARG A 228 6.87 -17.69 13.18
N LEU A 229 5.64 -17.56 12.70
CA LEU A 229 4.56 -16.91 13.43
C LEU A 229 4.19 -17.68 14.70
N THR A 230 4.24 -19.01 14.67
CA THR A 230 4.02 -19.85 15.87
C THR A 230 5.08 -19.66 16.96
N LEU A 231 6.21 -19.03 16.64
CA LEU A 231 7.28 -18.70 17.60
C LEU A 231 7.12 -17.32 18.23
N ILE A 232 6.19 -16.51 17.75
CA ILE A 232 5.87 -15.21 18.35
C ILE A 232 5.01 -15.45 19.60
N ASP A 233 5.17 -14.58 20.61
CA ASP A 233 4.30 -14.60 21.79
C ASP A 233 2.82 -14.51 21.36
N GLN A 234 1.99 -15.44 21.86
CA GLN A 234 0.56 -15.50 21.54
C GLN A 234 -0.22 -14.26 21.99
N GLN A 235 0.35 -13.45 22.88
CA GLN A 235 -0.23 -12.17 23.29
C GLN A 235 0.13 -11.01 22.33
N THR A 236 1.15 -11.17 21.49
CA THR A 236 1.55 -10.15 20.52
C THR A 236 0.66 -10.25 19.28
N PRO A 237 -0.18 -9.24 18.99
CA PRO A 237 -1.01 -9.24 17.78
C PRO A 237 -0.15 -9.22 16.51
N VAL A 238 -0.57 -9.97 15.50
CA VAL A 238 0.02 -9.99 14.17
C VAL A 238 -0.99 -9.52 13.13
N HIS A 239 -0.68 -8.46 12.40
CA HIS A 239 -1.48 -7.97 11.26
C HIS A 239 -0.85 -8.43 9.94
N LEU A 240 -1.67 -8.94 9.02
CA LEU A 240 -1.27 -9.23 7.64
C LEU A 240 -1.89 -8.22 6.68
N GLU A 241 -1.06 -7.40 6.06
CA GLU A 241 -1.46 -6.46 5.01
C GLU A 241 -1.22 -7.08 3.63
N LEU A 242 -2.31 -7.39 2.93
CA LEU A 242 -2.29 -7.81 1.53
C LEU A 242 -2.56 -6.61 0.62
N ALA A 243 -1.98 -6.65 -0.59
CA ALA A 243 -2.23 -5.66 -1.62
C ALA A 243 -2.74 -6.35 -2.88
N SER A 244 -2.57 -5.71 -4.04
CA SER A 244 -3.03 -6.24 -5.32
C SER A 244 -2.56 -7.68 -5.51
N MET A 245 -3.52 -8.55 -5.82
CA MET A 245 -3.33 -9.96 -6.11
C MET A 245 -4.32 -10.33 -7.21
N ILE A 246 -3.83 -11.01 -8.25
CA ILE A 246 -4.65 -11.51 -9.36
C ILE A 246 -4.69 -13.04 -9.40
N ASN A 247 -3.74 -13.71 -8.75
CA ASN A 247 -3.64 -15.16 -8.70
C ASN A 247 -4.52 -15.75 -7.57
N GLU A 248 -5.64 -16.36 -7.96
CA GLU A 248 -6.58 -16.98 -7.02
C GLU A 248 -5.98 -18.12 -6.18
N GLU A 249 -5.06 -18.91 -6.76
CA GLU A 249 -4.45 -20.03 -6.05
C GLU A 249 -3.57 -19.52 -4.90
N LEU A 250 -2.68 -18.56 -5.19
CA LEU A 250 -1.85 -17.93 -4.17
C LEU A 250 -2.69 -17.24 -3.11
N MET A 251 -3.78 -16.56 -3.50
CA MET A 251 -4.70 -15.93 -2.55
C MET A 251 -5.35 -16.96 -1.61
N ARG A 252 -5.84 -18.08 -2.14
CA ARG A 252 -6.41 -19.18 -1.34
C ARG A 252 -5.36 -19.81 -0.42
N MET A 253 -4.12 -19.96 -0.88
CA MET A 253 -3.04 -20.45 -0.05
C MET A 253 -2.74 -19.50 1.11
N ILE A 254 -2.63 -18.19 0.86
CA ILE A 254 -2.41 -17.20 1.92
C ILE A 254 -3.59 -17.20 2.91
N ALA A 255 -4.82 -17.19 2.41
CA ALA A 255 -6.01 -17.18 3.25
C ALA A 255 -6.09 -18.42 4.14
N SER A 256 -5.86 -19.62 3.58
CA SER A 256 -5.88 -20.87 4.36
C SER A 256 -4.77 -20.95 5.41
N GLN A 257 -3.62 -20.35 5.13
CA GLN A 257 -2.50 -20.27 6.05
C GLN A 257 -2.77 -19.30 7.20
N ALA A 258 -3.54 -18.25 6.94
CA ALA A 258 -3.84 -17.22 7.92
C ALA A 258 -5.15 -17.47 8.70
N SER A 259 -6.04 -18.31 8.20
CA SER A 259 -7.27 -18.76 8.88
C SER A 259 -7.08 -20.00 9.77
N ASP A 260 -5.85 -20.49 9.90
CA ASP A 260 -5.54 -21.65 10.73
C ASP A 260 -5.44 -21.19 12.19
N ASP A 261 -6.24 -21.78 13.10
CA ASP A 261 -6.40 -21.33 14.49
C ASP A 261 -5.08 -21.32 15.28
N ASP A 262 -4.08 -22.07 14.80
CA ASP A 262 -2.72 -22.13 15.36
C ASP A 262 -1.85 -20.91 14.99
N VAL A 263 -2.32 -20.03 14.10
CA VAL A 263 -1.56 -18.90 13.54
C VAL A 263 -2.24 -17.60 13.96
N GLY A 264 -1.66 -16.90 14.95
CA GLY A 264 -2.26 -15.75 15.65
C GLY A 264 -2.46 -14.46 14.84
N PHE A 265 -2.98 -14.54 13.61
CA PHE A 265 -3.33 -13.38 12.81
C PHE A 265 -4.62 -12.71 13.33
N CYS A 266 -4.57 -11.39 13.49
CA CYS A 266 -5.75 -10.56 13.69
C CYS A 266 -6.11 -9.93 12.34
N PHE A 267 -7.20 -10.38 11.71
CA PHE A 267 -7.66 -9.79 10.45
C PHE A 267 -8.50 -8.53 10.70
N PRO A 268 -8.26 -7.41 9.99
CA PRO A 268 -9.10 -6.22 10.09
C PRO A 268 -10.47 -6.36 9.40
N PHE A 269 -10.79 -7.50 8.77
CA PHE A 269 -12.07 -7.74 8.10
C PHE A 269 -12.90 -8.91 8.66
N ILE A 270 -12.45 -9.54 9.74
CA ILE A 270 -13.27 -10.43 10.57
C ILE A 270 -13.18 -9.88 12.00
N CYS A 271 -13.65 -8.65 12.18
CA CYS A 271 -14.09 -8.21 13.49
C CYS A 271 -15.37 -8.96 13.79
N ASP A 272 -15.33 -9.88 14.75
CA ASP A 272 -16.52 -10.49 15.35
C ASP A 272 -17.38 -9.39 16.00
N PHE A 273 -18.27 -8.81 15.20
CA PHE A 273 -19.62 -8.48 15.62
C PHE A 273 -20.54 -9.58 15.08
N CYS A 274 -20.63 -10.68 15.82
CA CYS A 274 -21.78 -11.59 15.92
C CYS A 274 -21.63 -12.43 17.19
#